data_AF-A0A7L3PST5-F1
#
_entry.id   AF-A0A7L3PST5-F1
#
_cell.length_a   1.000
_cell.length_b   1.000
_cell.length_c   1.000
_cell.angle_alpha   90.00
_cell.angle_beta   90.00
_cell.angle_gamma   90.00
#
_symmetry.space_group_name_H-M   'P 1'
#
loop_
_entity.id
_entity.type
_entity.pdbx_description
1 polymer ?
#
loop_
_entity_poly.entity_id
_entity_poly.type
_entity_poly.pdbx_seq_one_letter_code
_entity_poly.pdbx_strand_id
1 'polypeptide(L)' 'SRFSQEYPRDVPLLRAARSVCAHRGSRGSRGAAGGSGGLWVESLYQGAVFQLRRGDQLAATTSAGRFLDLHGGGQAYF' A
#
# COMPACT_ATOMS: atom_id res chain seq x y z
N SER A 1 1.01 -10.49 -3.18
CA SER A 1 1.89 -11.51 -3.77
C SER A 1 1.06 -12.70 -4.20
N ARG A 2 1.67 -13.57 -5.01
CA ARG A 2 1.19 -14.90 -5.36
C ARG A 2 2.20 -15.92 -4.82
N PHE A 3 1.69 -16.90 -4.11
CA PHE A 3 2.42 -18.11 -3.74
C PHE A 3 1.84 -19.29 -4.51
N SER A 4 2.70 -20.17 -5.05
CA SER A 4 2.29 -21.37 -5.79
C SER A 4 3.02 -22.58 -5.23
N GLN A 5 2.37 -23.74 -5.15
CA GLN A 5 3.05 -24.96 -4.72
C GLN A 5 4.08 -25.45 -5.74
N GLU A 6 3.85 -25.20 -7.03
CA GLU A 6 4.82 -25.47 -8.12
C GLU A 6 6.05 -24.55 -8.02
N TYR A 7 5.92 -23.42 -7.34
CA TYR A 7 6.96 -22.43 -7.18
C TYR A 7 6.89 -21.81 -5.78
N PRO A 8 7.42 -22.49 -4.75
CA PRO A 8 7.11 -22.26 -3.33
C PRO A 8 7.84 -21.03 -2.77
N ARG A 9 7.58 -19.88 -3.38
CA ARG A 9 8.06 -18.56 -2.94
C ARG A 9 7.02 -17.50 -3.26
N ASP A 10 6.96 -16.47 -2.44
CA ASP A 10 6.12 -15.30 -2.73
C ASP A 10 6.67 -14.49 -3.90
N VAL A 11 5.85 -14.31 -4.93
CA VAL A 11 6.14 -13.46 -6.09
C VAL A 11 5.23 -12.23 -6.07
N PRO A 12 5.77 -11.00 -6.14
CA PRO A 12 4.94 -9.80 -6.26
C PRO A 12 4.18 -9.79 -7.59
N LEU A 13 2.85 -9.79 -7.55
CA LEU A 13 2.00 -9.53 -8.72
C LEU A 13 1.81 -8.03 -8.95
N LEU A 14 1.49 -7.32 -7.87
CA LEU A 14 1.29 -5.88 -7.82
C LEU A 14 2.12 -5.35 -6.66
N ARG A 15 2.82 -4.22 -6.87
CA ARG A 15 3.59 -3.53 -5.83
C ARG A 15 3.59 -2.03 -6.12
N ALA A 16 3.44 -1.24 -5.06
CA ALA A 16 3.49 0.20 -5.13
C ALA A 16 4.18 0.74 -3.86
N ALA A 17 4.68 1.98 -3.93
CA ALA A 17 5.30 2.68 -2.82
C ALA A 17 4.84 4.14 -2.82
N ARG A 18 4.75 4.73 -1.63
CA ARG A 18 4.39 6.13 -1.42
C ARG A 18 5.31 6.76 -0.39
N SER A 19 5.64 8.04 -0.60
CA SER A 19 6.37 8.87 0.35
C SER A 19 5.43 9.95 0.89
N VAL A 20 4.92 9.76 2.11
CA VAL A 20 3.87 10.62 2.70
C VAL A 20 4.43 11.71 3.63
N CYS A 21 5.63 11.54 4.16
CA CYS A 21 6.25 12.53 5.04
C CYS A 21 7.06 13.54 4.23
N ALA A 22 6.82 14.84 4.43
CA ALA A 22 7.69 15.88 3.90
C ALA A 22 9.10 15.79 4.52
N HIS A 23 10.13 16.05 3.71
CA HIS A 23 11.50 16.17 4.22
C HIS A 23 11.56 17.30 5.24
N ARG A 24 12.10 17.03 6.43
CA ARG A 24 12.36 18.03 7.49
C ARG A 24 13.37 19.07 6.98
N GLY A 25 12.91 20.04 6.19
CA GLY A 25 13.79 21.07 5.60
C GLY A 25 13.19 21.91 4.47
N SER A 26 12.09 21.49 3.82
CA SER A 26 11.46 22.31 2.77
C SER A 26 10.58 23.40 3.39
N ARG A 27 11.14 24.58 3.62
CA ARG A 27 10.42 25.81 4.03
C ARG A 27 9.52 26.41 2.93
N GLY A 28 8.95 25.62 2.01
CA GLY A 28 8.43 26.23 0.78
C GLY A 28 7.42 25.50 -0.10
N SER A 29 6.73 24.45 0.33
CA SER A 29 5.61 23.90 -0.47
C SER A 29 4.28 24.03 0.26
N ARG A 30 3.58 25.15 0.00
CA ARG A 30 2.18 25.40 0.41
C ARG A 30 1.19 24.57 -0.44
N GLY A 31 1.38 23.26 -0.49
CA GLY A 31 0.58 22.38 -1.36
C GLY A 31 0.25 20.98 -0.82
N ALA A 32 0.84 20.57 0.31
CA ALA A 32 0.43 19.38 1.03
C ALA A 32 0.68 19.65 2.52
N ALA A 33 -0.22 19.22 3.40
CA ALA A 33 -0.19 19.45 4.84
C ALA A 33 1.14 19.01 5.49
N GLY A 34 2.16 19.86 5.43
CA GLY A 34 3.56 19.46 5.65
C GLY A 34 4.43 20.56 6.23
N GLY A 35 3.85 21.48 6.98
CA GLY A 35 4.55 22.45 7.81
C GLY A 35 3.74 22.69 9.08
N SER A 36 4.12 22.01 10.16
CA SER A 36 3.40 21.88 11.45
C SER A 36 2.14 20.99 11.43
N GLY A 37 2.25 19.77 11.98
CA GLY A 37 1.18 19.09 12.72
C GLY A 37 -0.14 18.69 12.03
N GLY A 38 -0.29 18.83 10.71
CA GLY A 38 -1.51 18.42 10.01
C GLY A 38 -1.67 16.90 9.89
N LEU A 39 -2.91 16.41 10.00
CA LEU A 39 -3.24 15.03 9.63
C LEU A 39 -3.02 14.85 8.11
N TRP A 40 -2.43 13.72 7.72
CA TRP A 40 -2.29 13.31 6.33
C TRP A 40 -3.07 12.03 6.10
N VAL A 41 -3.58 11.86 4.89
CA VAL A 41 -4.27 10.65 4.43
C VAL A 41 -3.78 10.37 3.00
N GLU A 42 -3.45 9.10 2.72
CA GLU A 42 -3.04 8.65 1.40
C GLU A 42 -3.74 7.31 1.11
N SER A 43 -4.38 7.21 -0.05
CA SER A 43 -5.02 5.98 -0.52
C SER A 43 -4.15 5.27 -1.56
N LEU A 44 -4.15 3.95 -1.56
CA LEU A 44 -3.44 3.14 -2.56
C LEU A 44 -4.38 2.08 -3.12
N TYR A 45 -4.56 2.08 -4.44
CA TYR A 45 -5.33 1.08 -5.16
C TYR A 45 -4.43 0.28 -6.10
N GLN A 46 -4.63 -1.03 -6.15
CA GLN A 46 -3.95 -1.92 -7.10
C GLN A 46 -4.96 -2.93 -7.65
N GLY A 47 -5.03 -3.05 -8.98
CA GLY A 47 -5.89 -4.02 -9.64
C GLY A 47 -5.38 -4.35 -11.03
N ALA A 48 -5.37 -5.63 -11.37
CA ALA A 48 -5.07 -6.16 -12.70
C ALA A 48 -5.58 -7.60 -12.81
N VAL A 49 -5.68 -8.11 -14.03
CA VAL A 49 -6.04 -9.50 -14.30
C VAL A 49 -4.76 -10.33 -14.46
N PHE A 50 -4.70 -11.46 -13.77
CA PHE A 50 -3.60 -12.43 -13.89
C PHE A 50 -4.16 -13.83 -14.15
N GLN A 51 -3.47 -14.60 -14.99
CA GLN A 51 -3.69 -16.04 -15.04
C GLN A 51 -3.14 -16.67 -13.76
N LEU A 52 -3.99 -17.42 -13.06
CA LEU A 52 -3.63 -18.18 -11.86
C LEU A 52 -3.83 -19.67 -12.10
N ARG A 53 -3.22 -20.48 -11.23
CA ARG A 53 -3.43 -21.93 -11.17
C ARG A 53 -4.27 -22.28 -9.95
N ARG A 54 -4.95 -23.43 -10.03
CA ARG A 54 -5.70 -23.98 -8.89
C ARG A 54 -4.74 -24.17 -7.70
N GLY A 55 -5.12 -23.63 -6.55
CA GLY A 55 -4.33 -23.73 -5.32
C GLY A 55 -3.27 -22.64 -5.15
N ASP A 56 -3.12 -21.71 -6.11
CA ASP A 56 -2.34 -20.50 -5.89
C ASP A 56 -2.98 -19.68 -4.76
N GLN A 57 -2.15 -19.15 -3.85
CA GLN A 57 -2.57 -18.31 -2.74
C GLN A 57 -2.20 -16.86 -3.04
N LEU A 58 -3.12 -15.94 -2.75
CA LEU A 58 -2.89 -14.51 -2.92
C LEU A 58 -2.87 -13.82 -1.57
N ALA A 59 -1.95 -12.87 -1.41
CA ALA A 59 -1.86 -12.05 -0.21
C ALA A 59 -1.69 -10.57 -0.56
N ALA A 60 -2.43 -9.68 0.11
CA ALA A 60 -2.18 -8.24 0.08
C ALA A 60 -1.49 -7.85 1.39
N THR A 61 -0.26 -7.35 1.30
CA THR A 61 0.58 -7.03 2.47
C THR A 61 1.15 -5.63 2.38
N THR A 62 1.30 -4.95 3.51
CA THR A 62 1.93 -3.64 3.61
C THR A 62 3.02 -3.62 4.68
N SER A 63 4.14 -2.95 4.42
CA SER A 63 5.17 -2.68 5.44
C SER A 63 4.76 -1.56 6.40
N ALA A 64 3.69 -0.84 6.09
CA ALA A 64 3.20 0.34 6.79
C ALA A 64 1.93 0.05 7.61
N GLY A 65 1.72 -1.19 8.07
CA GLY A 65 0.48 -1.61 8.73
C GLY A 65 0.03 -0.74 9.90
N ARG A 66 0.98 -0.14 10.64
CA ARG A 66 0.71 0.82 11.74
C ARG A 66 0.03 2.13 11.30
N PHE A 67 -0.02 2.42 10.00
CA PHE A 67 -0.60 3.63 9.44
C PHE A 67 -1.91 3.36 8.67
N LEU A 68 -2.44 2.14 8.74
CA LEU A 68 -3.74 1.84 8.14
C LEU A 68 -4.85 2.49 8.97
N ASP A 69 -5.68 3.29 8.31
CA ASP A 69 -6.97 3.71 8.85
C ASP A 69 -7.99 2.59 8.61
N LEU A 70 -8.41 1.96 9.70
CA LEU A 70 -9.40 0.87 9.71
C LEU A 70 -10.69 1.27 10.44
N HIS A 71 -10.85 2.56 10.76
CA HIS A 71 -12.00 3.03 11.51
C HIS A 71 -13.26 3.16 10.64
N GLY A 72 -13.10 3.30 9.31
CA GLY A 72 -14.19 3.27 8.34
C GLY A 72 -14.25 1.96 7.54
N GLY A 73 -15.46 1.41 7.37
CA GLY A 73 -15.67 0.30 6.43
C GLY A 73 -15.36 0.72 4.99
N GLY A 74 -14.64 -0.13 4.25
CA GLY A 74 -14.34 0.08 2.83
C GLY A 74 -13.07 0.89 2.51
N GLN A 75 -12.30 1.31 3.52
CA GLN A 75 -11.03 2.03 3.30
C GLN A 75 -9.86 1.09 2.98
N ALA A 76 -9.87 -0.14 3.50
CA ALA A 76 -8.90 -1.18 3.23
C ALA A 76 -9.62 -2.49 2.88
N TYR A 77 -9.31 -3.03 1.71
CA TYR A 77 -9.91 -4.26 1.19
C TYR A 77 -8.93 -4.99 0.27
N PHE A 78 -9.19 -6.28 0.05
CA PHE A 78 -8.50 -7.13 -0.90
C PHE A 78 -9.52 -8.03 -1.61
#